data_AF-G6C224-F1
#
_entry.id   AF-G6C224-F1
#
_cell.length_a   1.000
_cell.length_b   1.000
_cell.length_c   1.000
_cell.angle_alpha   90.00
_cell.angle_beta   90.00
_cell.angle_gamma   90.00
#
_symmetry.space_group_name_H-M   'P 1'
#
loop_
_entity.id
_entity.type
_entity.pdbx_description
1 polymer ?
#
loop_
_entity_poly.entity_id
_entity_poly.type
_entity_poly.pdbx_seq_one_letter_code
_entity_poly.pdbx_strand_id
1 'polypeptide(L)'
;MVAFALLFSVSAISNSQEIRKKDLKIVEKVYYLKDSDTPFTGKVSEGKDRLYYLNGKQDGKWISFYKNGNIKSIINWKDGKLNGKYIIYENNGMKSTETVYKDGKENGYYYLYNSNGTYRTKGAYVMGKPVGEWEYYDKNGKLKDKVIAN
;
A
#
# COMPACT_ATOMS: atom_id res chain seq x y z
N MET A 1 -19.19 44.19 -26.70
CA MET A 1 -20.22 43.18 -26.36
C MET A 1 -19.52 41.85 -26.16
N VAL A 2 -19.75 41.22 -25.03
CA VAL A 2 -18.84 40.29 -24.33
C VAL A 2 -18.74 38.93 -25.04
N ALA A 3 -17.51 38.46 -25.26
CA ALA A 3 -17.21 37.12 -25.73
C ALA A 3 -17.46 36.10 -24.61
N PHE A 4 -18.40 35.18 -24.81
CA PHE A 4 -18.59 34.01 -23.96
C PHE A 4 -17.47 33.01 -24.25
N ALA A 5 -16.49 32.95 -23.35
CA ALA A 5 -15.50 31.89 -23.33
C ALA A 5 -16.18 30.59 -22.91
N LEU A 6 -16.27 29.64 -23.84
CA LEU A 6 -16.59 28.25 -23.55
C LEU A 6 -15.49 27.70 -22.63
N LEU A 7 -15.80 27.55 -21.34
CA LEU A 7 -15.03 26.76 -20.41
C LEU A 7 -15.15 25.29 -20.81
N PHE A 8 -14.32 24.87 -21.77
CA PHE A 8 -13.95 23.46 -21.84
C PHE A 8 -13.04 23.19 -20.65
N SER A 9 -13.62 22.78 -19.52
CA SER A 9 -12.85 22.07 -18.50
C SER A 9 -12.40 20.78 -19.15
N VAL A 10 -11.19 20.79 -19.70
CA VAL A 10 -10.53 19.64 -20.29
C VAL A 10 -10.36 18.62 -19.16
N SER A 11 -11.34 17.74 -18.98
CA SER A 11 -11.13 16.43 -18.37
C SER A 11 -10.35 15.57 -19.37
N ALA A 12 -9.15 16.02 -19.72
CA ALA A 12 -8.14 15.12 -20.21
C ALA A 12 -7.70 14.34 -18.97
N ILE A 13 -8.35 13.19 -18.76
CA ILE A 13 -7.64 12.03 -18.25
C ILE A 13 -6.61 11.73 -19.34
N SER A 14 -5.55 12.55 -19.36
CA SER A 14 -4.42 12.34 -20.24
C SER A 14 -3.91 10.98 -19.86
N ASN A 15 -3.82 10.11 -20.85
CA ASN A 15 -3.17 8.82 -20.82
C ASN A 15 -1.77 9.02 -20.21
N SER A 16 -1.67 9.07 -18.87
CA SER A 16 -0.43 9.44 -18.20
C SER A 16 0.48 8.26 -18.41
N GLN A 17 1.41 8.40 -19.34
CA GLN A 17 2.39 7.36 -19.63
C GLN A 17 3.04 6.95 -18.31
N GLU A 18 3.01 5.65 -18.03
CA GLU A 18 3.68 5.09 -16.87
C GLU A 18 5.19 5.29 -17.05
N ILE A 19 5.82 6.01 -16.12
CA ILE A 19 7.27 6.24 -16.16
C ILE A 19 8.01 5.19 -15.33
N ARG A 20 9.34 5.13 -15.42
CA ARG A 20 10.13 4.24 -14.56
C ARG A 20 10.59 5.00 -13.32
N LYS A 21 10.68 4.31 -12.19
CA LYS A 21 11.12 4.89 -10.91
C LYS A 21 12.49 5.58 -11.00
N LYS A 22 13.38 5.06 -11.84
CA LYS A 22 14.71 5.63 -12.11
C LYS A 22 14.69 7.00 -12.82
N ASP A 23 13.55 7.39 -13.39
CA ASP A 23 13.36 8.66 -14.09
C ASP A 23 12.89 9.77 -13.11
N LEU A 24 12.73 9.43 -11.81
CA LEU A 24 12.40 10.36 -10.74
C LEU A 24 13.64 10.76 -9.91
N LYS A 25 13.60 11.97 -9.33
CA LYS A 25 14.44 12.43 -8.22
C LYS A 25 13.58 12.59 -6.96
N ILE A 26 14.21 12.52 -5.79
CA ILE A 26 13.55 12.75 -4.50
C ILE A 26 14.21 13.93 -3.79
N VAL A 27 13.39 14.87 -3.32
CA VAL A 27 13.81 16.01 -2.52
C VAL A 27 12.84 16.08 -1.34
N GLU A 28 13.36 16.01 -0.11
CA GLU A 28 12.55 16.08 1.12
C GLU A 28 11.34 15.10 1.14
N LYS A 29 11.55 13.86 0.69
CA LYS A 29 10.51 12.81 0.56
C LYS A 29 9.43 13.09 -0.49
N VAL A 30 9.56 14.15 -1.28
CA VAL A 30 8.70 14.46 -2.42
C VAL A 30 9.40 14.03 -3.72
N TYR A 31 8.67 13.30 -4.56
CA TYR A 31 9.16 12.81 -5.84
C TYR A 31 8.87 13.80 -6.97
N TYR A 32 9.87 14.02 -7.82
CA TYR A 32 9.83 14.89 -8.98
C TYR A 32 10.36 14.14 -10.19
N LEU A 33 9.98 14.53 -11.41
CA LEU A 33 10.77 14.14 -12.58
C LEU A 33 12.17 14.73 -12.46
N LYS A 34 13.20 14.03 -12.92
CA LYS A 34 14.60 14.50 -12.80
C LYS A 34 14.79 15.92 -13.34
N ASP A 35 14.18 16.21 -14.48
CA ASP A 35 14.31 17.47 -15.20
C ASP A 35 13.11 18.41 -14.93
N SER A 36 12.43 18.24 -13.79
CA SER A 36 11.30 19.09 -13.38
C SER A 36 11.42 19.50 -11.92
N ASP A 37 10.86 20.66 -11.61
CA ASP A 37 10.71 21.17 -10.24
C ASP A 37 9.24 21.09 -9.76
N THR A 38 8.35 20.49 -10.56
CA THR A 38 6.97 20.19 -10.16
C THR A 38 6.89 18.78 -9.59
N PRO A 39 6.27 18.59 -8.41
CA PRO A 39 6.06 17.26 -7.84
C PRO A 39 5.31 16.35 -8.79
N PHE A 40 5.77 15.11 -8.91
CA PHE A 40 5.25 14.15 -9.87
C PHE A 40 3.87 13.61 -9.44
N THR A 41 2.94 13.57 -10.39
CA THR A 41 1.64 12.89 -10.24
C THR A 41 1.47 11.89 -11.38
N GLY A 42 1.21 10.62 -11.04
CA GLY A 42 1.01 9.58 -12.05
C GLY A 42 1.47 8.20 -11.61
N LYS A 43 1.41 7.27 -12.57
CA LYS A 43 1.82 5.88 -12.40
C LYS A 43 3.32 5.71 -12.62
N VAL A 44 3.94 4.86 -11.81
CA VAL A 44 5.37 4.55 -11.86
C VAL A 44 5.59 3.05 -11.83
N SER A 45 6.45 2.57 -12.71
CA SER A 45 6.97 1.20 -12.71
C SER A 45 8.33 1.11 -12.01
N GLU A 46 8.52 0.10 -11.19
CA GLU A 46 9.83 -0.31 -10.69
C GLU A 46 10.02 -1.80 -11.00
N GLY A 47 10.56 -2.10 -12.18
CA GLY A 47 10.49 -3.44 -12.74
C GLY A 47 9.04 -3.86 -12.99
N LYS A 48 8.58 -4.91 -12.30
CA LYS A 48 7.18 -5.37 -12.37
C LYS A 48 6.25 -4.61 -11.42
N ASP A 49 6.81 -3.89 -10.45
CA ASP A 49 6.02 -3.19 -9.45
C ASP A 49 5.24 -2.05 -10.10
N ARG A 50 4.05 -1.80 -9.56
CA ARG A 50 3.10 -0.79 -10.03
C ARG A 50 2.77 0.13 -8.88
N LEU A 51 3.25 1.38 -8.99
CA LEU A 51 3.16 2.40 -7.97
C LEU A 51 2.36 3.59 -8.52
N TYR A 52 1.82 4.39 -7.61
CA TYR A 52 1.18 5.64 -7.95
C TYR A 52 1.61 6.75 -6.98
N TYR A 53 1.77 7.95 -7.51
CA TYR A 53 2.13 9.14 -6.75
C TYR A 53 1.15 10.26 -7.07
N LEU A 54 0.84 11.06 -6.06
CA LEU A 54 0.06 12.29 -6.16
C LEU A 54 0.86 13.40 -5.49
N ASN A 55 1.13 14.48 -6.23
CA ASN A 55 1.93 15.62 -5.77
C ASN A 55 3.27 15.18 -5.13
N GLY A 56 3.93 14.23 -5.77
CA GLY A 56 5.20 13.66 -5.37
C GLY A 56 5.16 12.76 -4.14
N LYS A 57 3.99 12.43 -3.58
CA LYS A 57 3.84 11.52 -2.43
C LYS A 57 3.23 10.20 -2.86
N GLN A 58 3.54 9.11 -2.15
CA GLN A 58 2.89 7.82 -2.37
C GLN A 58 1.38 7.97 -2.20
N ASP A 59 0.62 7.51 -3.19
CA ASP A 59 -0.84 7.56 -3.14
C ASP A 59 -1.45 6.34 -3.85
N GLY A 60 -2.68 6.00 -3.51
CA GLY A 60 -3.41 4.90 -4.09
C GLY A 60 -2.80 3.52 -3.79
N LYS A 61 -3.06 2.56 -4.67
CA LYS A 61 -2.68 1.16 -4.49
C LYS A 61 -1.31 0.89 -5.10
N TRP A 62 -0.39 0.41 -4.29
CA TRP A 62 0.90 -0.11 -4.71
C TRP A 62 0.88 -1.63 -4.73
N ILE A 63 1.38 -2.20 -5.82
CA ILE A 63 1.48 -3.65 -6.01
C ILE A 63 2.94 -3.97 -6.32
N SER A 64 3.56 -4.81 -5.50
CA SER A 64 4.90 -5.31 -5.76
C SER A 64 4.87 -6.79 -6.11
N PHE A 65 5.88 -7.25 -6.84
CA PHE A 65 5.96 -8.62 -7.33
C PHE A 65 7.31 -9.26 -6.99
N TYR A 66 7.28 -10.57 -6.77
CA TYR A 66 8.47 -11.39 -6.73
C TYR A 66 9.04 -11.59 -8.14
N LYS A 67 10.31 -12.03 -8.23
CA LYS A 67 10.96 -12.33 -9.52
C LYS A 67 10.16 -13.34 -10.36
N ASN A 68 9.58 -14.34 -9.70
CA ASN A 68 8.72 -15.37 -10.31
C ASN A 68 7.37 -14.83 -10.83
N GLY A 69 7.04 -13.57 -10.59
CA GLY A 69 5.79 -12.94 -11.04
C GLY A 69 4.63 -13.05 -10.06
N ASN A 70 4.77 -13.79 -8.94
CA ASN A 70 3.76 -13.80 -7.90
C ASN A 70 3.69 -12.43 -7.21
N ILE A 71 2.50 -12.03 -6.77
CA ILE A 71 2.31 -10.81 -5.98
C ILE A 71 3.10 -10.96 -4.69
N LYS A 72 3.89 -9.95 -4.36
CA LYS A 72 4.65 -9.84 -3.11
C LYS A 72 3.91 -8.99 -2.09
N SER A 73 3.33 -7.87 -2.51
CA SER A 73 2.53 -7.03 -1.61
C SER A 73 1.43 -6.28 -2.33
N ILE A 74 0.37 -5.99 -1.58
CA ILE A 74 -0.68 -5.04 -1.94
C ILE A 74 -0.78 -4.05 -0.79
N ILE A 75 -0.41 -2.80 -1.04
CA ILE A 75 -0.32 -1.77 -0.01
C ILE A 75 -1.04 -0.52 -0.49
N ASN A 76 -1.96 0.00 0.31
CA ASN A 76 -2.62 1.27 0.03
C ASN A 76 -1.94 2.42 0.75
N TRP A 77 -1.70 3.49 0.00
CA TRP A 77 -1.11 4.73 0.46
C TRP A 77 -2.08 5.89 0.29
N LYS A 78 -1.93 6.90 1.14
CA LYS A 78 -2.55 8.21 0.99
C LYS A 78 -1.61 9.27 1.54
N ASP A 79 -1.29 10.28 0.74
CA ASP A 79 -0.41 11.38 1.15
C ASP A 79 0.92 10.93 1.79
N GLY A 80 1.52 9.86 1.28
CA GLY A 80 2.78 9.30 1.78
C GLY A 80 2.66 8.44 3.05
N LYS A 81 1.45 8.16 3.53
CA LYS A 81 1.18 7.30 4.69
C LYS A 81 0.41 6.05 4.28
N LEU A 82 0.63 4.95 5.01
CA LEU A 82 -0.20 3.74 4.86
C LEU A 82 -1.65 4.06 5.23
N ASN A 83 -2.58 3.77 4.34
CA ASN A 83 -3.99 4.06 4.57
C ASN A 83 -4.88 3.12 3.74
N GLY A 84 -5.53 2.18 4.43
CA GLY A 84 -6.31 1.10 3.85
C GLY A 84 -5.57 -0.23 3.93
N LYS A 85 -5.76 -1.06 2.91
CA LYS A 85 -5.30 -2.46 2.92
C LYS A 85 -3.77 -2.58 2.94
N TYR A 86 -3.26 -3.51 3.73
CA TYR A 86 -1.86 -3.91 3.75
C TYR A 86 -1.78 -5.44 3.75
N ILE A 87 -1.30 -6.03 2.66
CA ILE A 87 -1.08 -7.47 2.54
C ILE A 87 0.32 -7.74 2.05
N ILE A 88 0.99 -8.67 2.71
CA ILE A 88 2.24 -9.29 2.28
C ILE A 88 1.98 -10.76 1.97
N TYR A 89 2.54 -11.21 0.87
CA TYR A 89 2.51 -12.60 0.42
C TYR A 89 3.92 -13.17 0.47
N GLU A 90 4.02 -14.49 0.63
CA GLU A 90 5.24 -15.26 0.42
C GLU A 90 5.49 -15.51 -1.08
N ASN A 91 6.68 -15.96 -1.44
CA ASN A 91 7.06 -16.19 -2.84
C ASN A 91 6.17 -17.24 -3.55
N ASN A 92 5.55 -18.14 -2.80
CA ASN A 92 4.62 -19.17 -3.27
C ASN A 92 3.18 -18.65 -3.44
N GLY A 93 2.94 -17.35 -3.17
CA GLY A 93 1.63 -16.70 -3.30
C GLY A 93 0.73 -16.84 -2.07
N MET A 94 1.17 -17.53 -1.02
CA MET A 94 0.41 -17.63 0.23
C MET A 94 0.52 -16.33 1.03
N LYS A 95 -0.53 -15.94 1.75
CA LYS A 95 -0.47 -14.74 2.60
C LYS A 95 0.52 -14.98 3.74
N SER A 96 1.34 -13.97 4.01
CA SER A 96 2.24 -13.92 5.16
C SER A 96 1.64 -13.02 6.24
N THR A 97 1.12 -11.86 5.86
CA THR A 97 0.51 -10.88 6.78
C THR A 97 -0.63 -10.13 6.10
N GLU A 98 -1.71 -9.86 6.82
CA GLU A 98 -2.81 -9.01 6.38
C GLU A 98 -3.29 -8.11 7.51
N THR A 99 -3.41 -6.81 7.23
CA THR A 99 -4.00 -5.84 8.14
C THR A 99 -4.54 -4.61 7.39
N VAL A 100 -5.06 -3.64 8.14
CA VAL A 100 -5.55 -2.36 7.64
C VAL A 100 -4.85 -1.25 8.39
N TYR A 101 -4.44 -0.21 7.67
CA TYR A 101 -3.85 1.00 8.23
C TYR A 101 -4.82 2.18 8.12
N LYS A 102 -4.71 3.13 9.04
CA LYS A 102 -5.31 4.46 8.97
C LYS A 102 -4.26 5.49 9.38
N ASP A 103 -4.00 6.46 8.51
CA ASP A 103 -3.04 7.55 8.75
C ASP A 103 -1.64 7.08 9.22
N GLY A 104 -1.18 5.96 8.68
CA GLY A 104 0.13 5.37 9.00
C GLY A 104 0.16 4.46 10.22
N LYS A 105 -0.99 4.17 10.86
CA LYS A 105 -1.09 3.26 12.02
C LYS A 105 -2.02 2.10 11.75
N GLU A 106 -1.74 0.92 12.28
CA GLU A 106 -2.63 -0.24 12.20
C GLU A 106 -3.98 0.08 12.83
N ASN A 107 -5.06 -0.20 12.12
CA ASN A 107 -6.41 0.15 12.53
C ASN A 107 -7.44 -0.79 11.90
N GLY A 108 -7.55 -1.99 12.48
CA GLY A 108 -8.43 -3.06 12.02
C GLY A 108 -7.89 -4.41 12.45
N TYR A 109 -8.44 -5.48 11.87
CA TYR A 109 -7.95 -6.83 12.12
C TYR A 109 -6.51 -7.01 11.63
N TYR A 110 -5.79 -7.85 12.35
CA TYR A 110 -4.43 -8.25 12.05
C TYR A 110 -4.36 -9.77 11.98
N TYR A 111 -3.73 -10.25 10.92
CA TYR A 111 -3.52 -11.67 10.68
C TYR A 111 -2.06 -11.91 10.30
N LEU A 112 -1.41 -12.81 11.03
CA LEU A 112 -0.11 -13.39 10.69
C LEU A 112 -0.32 -14.87 10.39
N TYR A 113 0.25 -15.34 9.29
CA TYR A 113 0.05 -16.70 8.80
C TYR A 113 1.33 -17.53 8.92
N ASN A 114 1.16 -18.85 9.07
CA ASN A 114 2.20 -19.84 8.85
C ASN A 114 2.38 -20.09 7.35
N SER A 115 3.48 -20.74 6.96
CA SER A 115 3.78 -21.07 5.56
C SER A 115 2.77 -22.04 4.91
N ASN A 116 1.97 -22.75 5.70
CA ASN A 116 0.87 -23.61 5.26
C ASN A 116 -0.49 -22.87 5.20
N GLY A 117 -0.52 -21.56 5.45
CA GLY A 117 -1.72 -20.72 5.37
C GLY A 117 -2.63 -20.79 6.60
N THR A 118 -2.30 -21.61 7.59
CA THR A 118 -2.95 -21.54 8.91
C THR A 118 -2.56 -20.25 9.60
N TYR A 119 -3.40 -19.79 10.53
CA TYR A 119 -3.05 -18.62 11.33
C TYR A 119 -1.93 -18.98 12.30
N ARG A 120 -1.00 -18.04 12.46
CA ARG A 120 -0.02 -18.00 13.54
C ARG A 120 -0.47 -17.03 14.64
N THR A 121 -1.05 -15.90 14.23
CA THR A 121 -1.59 -14.89 15.13
C THR A 121 -2.81 -14.23 14.52
N LYS A 122 -3.82 -13.94 15.36
CA LYS A 122 -4.95 -13.08 15.03
C LYS A 122 -5.17 -12.08 16.14
N GLY A 123 -5.59 -10.88 15.78
CA GLY A 123 -6.02 -9.87 16.74
C GLY A 123 -6.54 -8.65 16.03
N ALA A 124 -6.62 -7.55 16.74
CA ALA A 124 -6.98 -6.26 16.17
C ALA A 124 -6.12 -5.14 16.74
N TYR A 125 -5.97 -4.10 15.94
CA TYR A 125 -5.38 -2.83 16.35
C TYR A 125 -6.38 -1.70 16.21
N VAL A 126 -6.27 -0.71 17.10
CA VAL A 126 -6.89 0.60 16.96
C VAL A 126 -5.79 1.64 17.10
N MET A 127 -5.55 2.41 16.04
CA MET A 127 -4.53 3.46 15.98
C MET A 127 -3.15 3.01 16.49
N GLY A 128 -2.71 1.83 16.07
CA GLY A 128 -1.42 1.22 16.40
C GLY A 128 -1.36 0.54 17.77
N LYS A 129 -2.46 0.52 18.54
CA LYS A 129 -2.53 -0.17 19.84
C LYS A 129 -3.26 -1.50 19.69
N PRO A 130 -2.72 -2.61 20.21
CA PRO A 130 -3.43 -3.89 20.20
C PRO A 130 -4.68 -3.77 21.07
N VAL A 131 -5.80 -4.30 20.61
CA VAL A 131 -7.07 -4.28 21.34
C VAL A 131 -7.79 -5.62 21.22
N GLY A 132 -8.60 -5.93 22.23
CA GLY A 132 -9.45 -7.11 22.23
C GLY A 132 -8.66 -8.41 22.40
N GLU A 133 -9.25 -9.52 21.94
CA GLU A 133 -8.63 -10.83 22.06
C GLU A 133 -7.56 -11.07 20.98
N TRP A 134 -6.39 -11.49 21.44
CA TRP A 134 -5.27 -11.93 20.63
C TRP A 134 -5.14 -13.44 20.74
N GLU A 135 -5.20 -14.12 19.60
CA GLU A 135 -5.11 -15.58 19.51
C GLU A 135 -3.76 -15.99 18.90
N TYR A 136 -3.09 -16.93 19.54
CA TYR A 136 -1.80 -17.47 19.11
C TYR A 136 -1.91 -18.96 18.83
N TYR A 137 -1.34 -19.39 17.70
CA TYR A 137 -1.48 -20.74 17.18
C TYR A 137 -0.10 -21.34 16.89
N ASP A 138 0.00 -22.67 16.96
CA ASP A 138 1.19 -23.39 16.51
C ASP A 138 1.24 -23.53 14.98
N LYS A 139 2.31 -24.15 14.47
CA LYS A 139 2.55 -24.37 13.04
C LYS A 139 1.48 -25.21 12.33
N ASN A 140 0.69 -25.98 13.08
CA ASN A 140 -0.38 -26.82 12.57
C ASN A 140 -1.75 -26.12 12.67
N GLY A 141 -1.80 -24.87 13.15
CA GLY A 141 -3.03 -24.12 13.35
C GLY A 141 -3.79 -24.48 14.62
N LYS A 142 -3.19 -25.20 15.56
CA LYS A 142 -3.82 -25.48 16.87
C LYS A 142 -3.64 -24.26 17.77
N LEU A 143 -4.74 -23.78 18.35
CA LEU A 143 -4.71 -22.68 19.32
C LEU A 143 -3.83 -23.06 20.52
N LYS A 144 -2.92 -22.15 20.87
CA LYS A 144 -1.96 -22.31 21.97
C LYS A 144 -2.24 -21.36 23.11
N ASP A 145 -2.67 -20.14 22.81
CA ASP A 145 -2.86 -19.10 23.82
C ASP A 145 -3.86 -18.03 23.38
N LYS A 146 -4.44 -17.33 24.35
CA LYS A 146 -5.31 -16.17 24.18
C LYS A 146 -4.97 -15.08 25.20
N VAL A 147 -4.79 -13.85 24.73
CA VAL A 147 -4.49 -12.69 25.58
C VAL A 147 -5.49 -11.58 25.30
N ILE A 148 -6.01 -10.93 26.34
CA ILE A 148 -6.88 -9.74 26.19
C ILE A 148 -6.03 -8.48 26.31
N ALA A 149 -5.99 -7.71 25.22
CA ALA A 149 -5.35 -6.39 25.19
C ALA A 149 -6.39 -5.30 25.49
N ASN A 150 -6.03 -4.39 26.40
CA ASN A 150 -6.82 -3.24 26.81
C ASN A 150 -6.29 -1.93 26.21
#